data_AF-A0A967WN83-F1
#
_entry.id   AF-A0A967WN83-F1
#
_cell.length_a   1.000
_cell.length_b   1.000
_cell.length_c   1.000
_cell.angle_alpha   90.00
_cell.angle_beta   90.00
_cell.angle_gamma   90.00
#
_symmetry.space_group_name_H-M   'P 1'
#
loop_
_entity.id
_entity.type
_entity.pdbx_description
1 polymer ?
#
loop_
_entity_poly.entity_id
_entity_poly.type
_entity_poly.pdbx_seq_one_letter_code
_entity_poly.pdbx_strand_id
1 'polypeptide(L)'
;GYEEFVTRAMEEDDAVYIRGRVSKVFPSDGKVMVWGVDTLTGSRVEIAADLVVMASAIVPSEGSRRVAEMLGFGTDEFGFYAATDAEMTPVESGVPGVFLAGAGLGPQDIPETVAQASGAAAKVLTLFEAAKAEERVQRALEAE
;
A
#
# COMPACT_ATOMS: atom_id res chain seq x y z
N GLY A 1 -16.37 -8.34 -5.08
CA GLY A 1 -15.84 -7.42 -6.11
C GLY A 1 -14.59 -7.92 -6.81
N TYR A 2 -13.53 -8.30 -6.08
CA TYR A 2 -12.26 -8.72 -6.67
C TYR A 2 -12.34 -10.04 -7.44
N GLU A 3 -13.00 -11.06 -6.87
CA GLU A 3 -13.16 -12.35 -7.56
C GLU A 3 -14.02 -12.21 -8.81
N GLU A 4 -15.11 -11.47 -8.74
CA GLU A 4 -16.00 -11.20 -9.87
C GLU A 4 -15.27 -10.43 -10.98
N PHE A 5 -14.31 -9.55 -10.64
CA PHE A 5 -13.47 -8.89 -11.63
C PHE A 5 -12.58 -9.91 -12.38
N VAL A 6 -11.99 -10.87 -11.66
CA VAL A 6 -11.17 -11.93 -12.27
C VAL A 6 -12.04 -12.86 -13.12
N THR A 7 -13.19 -13.30 -12.60
CA THR A 7 -14.14 -14.15 -13.34
C THR A 7 -14.59 -13.48 -14.62
N ARG A 8 -14.99 -12.20 -14.55
CA ARG A 8 -15.38 -11.44 -15.73
C ARG A 8 -14.24 -11.34 -16.75
N ALA A 9 -13.02 -11.06 -16.30
CA ALA A 9 -11.87 -10.99 -17.20
C ALA A 9 -11.63 -12.31 -17.94
N MET A 10 -11.83 -13.45 -17.28
CA MET A 10 -11.68 -14.77 -17.88
C MET A 10 -12.85 -15.17 -18.79
N GLU A 11 -14.08 -14.87 -18.39
CA GLU A 11 -15.30 -15.36 -19.06
C GLU A 11 -15.84 -14.41 -20.14
N GLU A 12 -15.66 -13.09 -19.98
CA GLU A 12 -16.20 -12.07 -20.89
C GLU A 12 -15.11 -11.41 -21.74
N ASP A 13 -13.90 -11.22 -21.19
CA ASP A 13 -12.79 -10.53 -21.87
C ASP A 13 -11.73 -11.49 -22.46
N ASP A 14 -11.97 -12.81 -22.39
CA ASP A 14 -11.09 -13.88 -22.89
C ASP A 14 -9.65 -13.84 -22.34
N ALA A 15 -9.44 -13.28 -21.14
CA ALA A 15 -8.12 -13.21 -20.52
C ALA A 15 -7.63 -14.60 -20.09
N VAL A 16 -6.46 -15.01 -20.60
CA VAL A 16 -5.86 -16.31 -20.27
C VAL A 16 -4.97 -16.20 -19.04
N TYR A 17 -5.32 -16.93 -17.99
CA TYR A 17 -4.54 -17.04 -16.76
C TYR A 17 -3.76 -18.36 -16.74
N ILE A 18 -2.42 -18.26 -16.72
CA ILE A 18 -1.53 -19.42 -16.55
C ILE A 18 -0.92 -19.35 -15.15
N ARG A 19 -1.17 -20.37 -14.32
CA ARG A 19 -0.63 -20.42 -12.96
C ARG A 19 0.82 -20.85 -13.00
N GLY A 20 1.73 -19.89 -13.01
CA GLY A 20 3.15 -20.16 -13.12
C GLY A 20 4.02 -18.97 -12.76
N ARG A 21 5.29 -19.23 -12.43
CA ARG A 21 6.31 -18.18 -12.38
C ARG A 21 7.07 -18.15 -13.70
N VAL A 22 7.23 -16.94 -14.24
CA VAL A 22 8.10 -16.69 -15.38
C VAL A 22 9.55 -16.95 -14.96
N SER A 23 10.26 -17.74 -15.74
CA SER A 23 11.66 -18.09 -15.51
C SER A 23 12.62 -17.18 -16.26
N LYS A 24 12.25 -16.74 -17.47
CA LYS A 24 13.10 -15.89 -18.31
C LYS A 24 12.26 -15.07 -19.28
N VAL A 25 12.69 -13.82 -19.50
CA VAL A 25 12.16 -12.94 -20.55
C VAL A 25 13.33 -12.44 -21.39
N PHE A 26 13.26 -12.58 -22.71
CA PHE A 26 14.34 -12.16 -23.62
C PHE A 26 13.83 -11.92 -25.05
N PRO A 27 14.47 -11.02 -25.83
CA PRO A 27 14.10 -10.82 -27.23
C PRO A 27 14.55 -11.99 -28.11
N SER A 28 13.72 -12.40 -29.07
CA SER A 28 14.05 -13.35 -30.15
C SER A 28 13.20 -13.06 -31.38
N ASP A 29 13.82 -13.04 -32.56
CA ASP A 29 13.13 -12.98 -33.87
C ASP A 29 12.07 -11.86 -33.99
N GLY A 30 12.36 -10.68 -33.43
CA GLY A 30 11.45 -9.53 -33.45
C GLY A 30 10.28 -9.61 -32.46
N LYS A 31 10.27 -10.59 -31.55
CA LYS A 31 9.32 -10.75 -30.45
C LYS A 31 10.03 -10.77 -29.09
N VAL A 32 9.25 -10.73 -28.02
CA VAL A 32 9.71 -10.96 -26.64
C VAL A 32 9.26 -12.35 -26.21
N MET A 33 10.22 -13.24 -25.97
CA MET A 33 9.97 -14.58 -25.49
C MET A 33 9.81 -14.59 -23.97
N VAL A 34 8.73 -15.20 -23.50
CA VAL A 34 8.42 -15.43 -22.09
C VAL A 34 8.43 -16.92 -21.84
N TRP A 35 9.37 -17.37 -21.00
CA TRP A 35 9.48 -18.77 -20.58
C TRP A 35 9.00 -18.93 -19.15
N GLY A 36 8.34 -20.05 -18.87
CA GLY A 36 7.84 -20.39 -17.55
C GLY A 36 7.39 -21.85 -17.45
N VAL A 37 6.68 -22.15 -16.37
CA VAL A 37 6.05 -23.44 -16.15
C VAL A 37 4.61 -23.20 -15.73
N ASP A 38 3.68 -23.92 -16.34
CA ASP A 38 2.33 -24.05 -15.80
C ASP A 38 2.35 -25.10 -14.69
N THR A 39 2.16 -24.64 -13.47
CA THR A 39 2.22 -25.48 -12.26
C THR A 39 1.00 -26.38 -12.10
N LEU A 40 -0.10 -26.14 -12.82
CA LEU A 40 -1.28 -27.00 -12.78
C LEU A 40 -1.09 -28.25 -13.64
N THR A 41 -0.46 -28.09 -14.80
CA THR A 41 -0.22 -29.20 -15.74
C THR A 41 1.19 -29.77 -15.66
N GLY A 42 2.13 -29.05 -15.04
CA GLY A 42 3.56 -29.37 -15.06
C GLY A 42 4.24 -29.08 -16.39
N SER A 43 3.53 -28.46 -17.34
CA SER A 43 4.02 -28.22 -18.70
C SER A 43 4.91 -27.00 -18.78
N ARG A 44 5.87 -27.03 -19.70
CA ARG A 44 6.66 -25.85 -20.06
C ARG A 44 5.78 -24.87 -20.82
N VAL A 45 5.95 -23.59 -20.53
CA VAL A 45 5.25 -22.49 -21.18
C VAL A 45 6.26 -21.64 -21.92
N GLU A 46 6.04 -21.46 -23.21
CA GLU A 46 6.84 -20.61 -24.09
C GLU A 46 5.90 -19.72 -24.90
N ILE A 47 5.93 -18.42 -24.64
CA ILE A 47 5.05 -17.43 -25.28
C ILE A 47 5.91 -16.43 -26.05
N ALA A 48 5.64 -16.26 -27.34
CA ALA A 48 6.19 -15.18 -28.15
C ALA A 48 5.21 -13.99 -28.14
N ALA A 49 5.55 -12.92 -27.43
CA ALA A 49 4.71 -11.74 -27.25
C ALA A 49 5.25 -10.53 -28.01
N ASP A 50 4.35 -9.67 -28.49
CA ASP A 50 4.71 -8.33 -29.01
C ASP A 50 5.08 -7.36 -27.90
N LEU A 51 4.46 -7.52 -26.72
CA LEU A 51 4.71 -6.70 -25.55
C LEU A 51 4.61 -7.56 -24.28
N VAL A 52 5.52 -7.32 -23.34
CA VAL A 52 5.45 -7.89 -21.99
C VAL A 52 5.30 -6.76 -21.00
N VAL A 53 4.22 -6.79 -20.23
CA VAL A 53 3.94 -5.83 -19.15
C VAL A 53 4.38 -6.43 -17.82
N MET A 54 5.26 -5.72 -17.11
CA MET A 54 5.74 -6.13 -15.80
C MET A 54 4.86 -5.50 -14.71
N ALA A 55 4.07 -6.30 -14.01
CA ALA A 55 3.34 -5.87 -12.82
C ALA A 55 4.32 -5.73 -11.64
N SER A 56 5.10 -4.63 -11.63
CA SER A 56 6.13 -4.38 -10.63
C SER A 56 5.56 -4.13 -9.23
N ALA A 57 6.32 -4.53 -8.21
CA ALA A 57 5.96 -4.30 -6.82
C ALA A 57 5.93 -2.80 -6.46
N ILE A 58 5.12 -2.46 -5.46
CA ILE A 58 5.20 -1.18 -4.76
C ILE A 58 6.39 -1.23 -3.82
N VAL A 59 7.21 -0.19 -3.83
CA VAL A 59 8.37 0.02 -2.96
C VAL A 59 8.22 1.37 -2.25
N PRO A 60 8.82 1.56 -1.06
CA PRO A 60 8.75 2.85 -0.39
C PRO A 60 9.42 3.94 -1.22
N SER A 61 8.96 5.19 -1.03
CA SER A 61 9.59 6.35 -1.65
C SER A 61 11.03 6.51 -1.16
N GLU A 62 11.93 6.99 -2.04
CA GLU A 62 13.33 7.26 -1.68
C GLU A 62 13.48 8.17 -0.45
N GLY A 63 12.52 9.07 -0.23
CA GLY A 63 12.50 9.99 0.91
C GLY A 63 11.89 9.46 2.21
N SER A 64 11.28 8.27 2.20
CA SER A 64 10.49 7.77 3.35
C SER A 64 11.30 7.76 4.64
N ARG A 65 12.49 7.14 4.64
CA ARG A 65 13.33 7.06 5.86
C ARG A 65 13.71 8.44 6.41
N ARG A 66 14.06 9.37 5.52
CA ARG A 66 14.41 10.74 5.90
C ARG A 66 13.22 11.46 6.56
N VAL A 67 12.01 11.29 6.03
CA VAL A 67 10.79 11.87 6.63
C VAL A 67 10.52 11.27 8.00
N ALA A 68 10.65 9.96 8.14
CA ALA A 68 10.48 9.25 9.41
C ALA A 68 11.47 9.76 10.48
N GLU A 69 12.76 9.88 10.12
CA GLU A 69 13.80 10.45 10.99
C GLU A 69 13.50 11.91 11.37
N MET A 70 13.08 12.74 10.40
CA MET A 70 12.76 14.16 10.65
C MET A 70 11.59 14.34 11.61
N LEU A 71 10.61 13.43 11.57
CA LEU A 71 9.39 13.50 12.38
C LEU A 71 9.46 12.61 13.63
N GLY A 72 10.52 11.83 13.82
CA GLY A 72 10.80 11.06 15.03
C GLY A 72 10.09 9.70 15.13
N PHE A 73 9.63 9.12 14.02
CA PHE A 73 9.00 7.80 13.99
C PHE A 73 9.81 6.80 13.12
N GLY A 74 9.45 5.51 13.19
CA GLY A 74 10.21 4.43 12.55
C GLY A 74 9.71 4.01 11.17
N THR A 75 10.52 3.19 10.49
CA THR A 75 10.12 2.42 9.31
C THR A 75 10.22 0.93 9.60
N ASP A 76 9.50 0.10 8.83
CA ASP A 76 9.68 -1.35 8.81
C ASP A 76 11.01 -1.76 8.12
N GLU A 77 11.24 -3.07 8.02
CA GLU A 77 12.45 -3.62 7.39
C GLU A 77 12.56 -3.30 5.88
N PHE A 78 11.44 -3.05 5.23
CA PHE A 78 11.37 -2.71 3.80
C PHE A 78 11.53 -1.20 3.54
N GLY A 79 11.30 -0.36 4.56
CA GLY A 79 11.38 1.10 4.49
C GLY A 79 10.03 1.82 4.38
N PHE A 80 8.91 1.12 4.58
CA PHE A 80 7.59 1.74 4.77
C PHE A 80 7.47 2.29 6.18
N TYR A 81 6.64 3.30 6.40
CA TYR A 81 6.36 3.85 7.72
C TYR A 81 5.77 2.78 8.63
N ALA A 82 6.24 2.73 9.88
CA ALA A 82 5.73 1.79 10.86
C ALA A 82 4.70 2.49 11.75
N ALA A 83 3.47 1.95 11.77
CA ALA A 83 2.49 2.30 12.79
C ALA A 83 2.90 1.72 14.15
N THR A 84 2.38 2.29 15.24
CA THR A 84 2.66 1.80 16.60
C THR A 84 2.21 0.35 16.79
N ASP A 85 1.02 0.02 16.29
CA ASP A 85 0.40 -1.31 16.34
C ASP A 85 -0.58 -1.43 15.17
N ALA A 86 -0.43 -2.48 14.35
CA ALA A 86 -1.15 -2.64 13.10
C ALA A 86 -2.64 -2.91 13.30
N GLU A 87 -3.03 -3.52 14.42
CA GLU A 87 -4.40 -3.92 14.71
C GLU A 87 -5.16 -2.84 15.49
N MET A 88 -4.52 -2.25 16.49
CA MET A 88 -5.16 -1.36 17.47
C MET A 88 -5.02 0.12 17.09
N THR A 89 -3.90 0.50 16.48
CA THR A 89 -3.58 1.90 16.16
C THR A 89 -2.95 2.06 14.78
N PRO A 90 -3.62 1.60 13.70
CA PRO A 90 -3.03 1.44 12.37
C PRO A 90 -2.59 2.75 11.70
N VAL A 91 -3.02 3.90 12.22
CA VAL A 91 -2.76 5.23 11.65
C VAL A 91 -1.89 6.10 12.57
N GLU A 92 -1.41 5.56 13.70
CA GLU A 92 -0.61 6.32 14.66
C GLU A 92 0.87 5.99 14.49
N SER A 93 1.72 7.02 14.45
CA SER A 93 3.18 6.86 14.29
C SER A 93 3.94 6.62 15.61
N GLY A 94 3.24 6.71 16.74
CA GLY A 94 3.82 6.73 18.08
C GLY A 94 4.36 8.11 18.50
N VAL A 95 4.49 9.05 17.56
CA VAL A 95 4.83 10.44 17.83
C VAL A 95 3.55 11.27 17.99
N PRO A 96 3.35 11.97 19.13
CA PRO A 96 2.17 12.82 19.33
C PRO A 96 1.99 13.84 18.21
N GLY A 97 0.79 13.88 17.64
CA GLY A 97 0.43 14.80 16.56
C GLY A 97 0.88 14.36 15.15
N VAL A 98 1.56 13.22 15.01
CA VAL A 98 1.97 12.67 13.71
C VAL A 98 1.18 11.38 13.42
N PHE A 99 0.44 11.40 12.31
CA PHE A 99 -0.40 10.30 11.86
C PHE A 99 0.02 9.82 10.47
N LEU A 100 -0.25 8.54 10.19
CA LEU A 100 0.15 7.84 8.99
C LEU A 100 -1.08 7.42 8.19
N ALA A 101 -0.99 7.43 6.86
CA ALA A 101 -2.04 6.96 5.98
C ALA A 101 -1.52 6.60 4.59
N GLY A 102 -2.22 5.68 3.93
CA GLY A 102 -1.99 5.32 2.54
C GLY A 102 -0.67 4.59 2.34
N ALA A 103 -0.22 4.51 1.08
CA ALA A 103 0.88 3.66 0.65
C ALA A 103 2.24 3.88 1.35
N GLY A 104 2.36 4.94 2.17
CA GLY A 104 3.48 5.09 3.10
C GLY A 104 3.57 3.95 4.11
N LEU A 105 2.44 3.34 4.49
CA LEU A 105 2.35 2.20 5.42
C LEU A 105 2.56 0.82 4.77
N GLY A 106 2.67 0.77 3.43
CA GLY A 106 2.83 -0.47 2.68
C GLY A 106 1.94 -0.56 1.44
N PRO A 107 2.13 -1.61 0.60
CA PRO A 107 1.31 -1.86 -0.58
C PRO A 107 -0.16 -2.04 -0.20
N GLN A 108 -1.03 -1.23 -0.79
CA GLN A 108 -2.47 -1.27 -0.51
C GLN A 108 -3.27 -0.73 -1.69
N ASP A 109 -4.58 -0.99 -1.68
CA ASP A 109 -5.50 -0.46 -2.69
C ASP A 109 -6.01 0.95 -2.35
N ILE A 110 -6.75 1.54 -3.29
CA ILE A 110 -7.32 2.88 -3.11
C ILE A 110 -8.37 2.91 -1.98
N PRO A 111 -9.35 1.98 -1.93
CA PRO A 111 -10.31 1.94 -0.82
C PRO A 111 -9.66 1.91 0.57
N GLU A 112 -8.64 1.07 0.75
CA GLU A 112 -7.89 0.96 1.99
C GLU A 112 -7.17 2.27 2.32
N THR A 113 -6.52 2.88 1.33
CA THR A 113 -5.88 4.21 1.46
C THR A 113 -6.87 5.27 1.93
N VAL A 114 -8.08 5.29 1.35
CA VAL A 114 -9.14 6.25 1.71
C VAL A 114 -9.62 6.01 3.14
N ALA A 115 -9.78 4.75 3.54
CA ALA A 115 -10.18 4.39 4.90
C ALA A 115 -9.13 4.84 5.93
N GLN A 116 -7.85 4.57 5.67
CA GLN A 116 -6.75 5.01 6.53
C GLN A 116 -6.67 6.54 6.62
N ALA A 117 -6.77 7.25 5.48
CA ALA A 117 -6.75 8.72 5.47
C ALA A 117 -7.90 9.32 6.28
N SER A 118 -9.09 8.71 6.19
CA SER A 118 -10.26 9.12 6.99
C SER A 118 -10.04 8.86 8.48
N GLY A 119 -9.46 7.70 8.83
CA GLY A 119 -9.10 7.35 10.22
C GLY A 119 -8.07 8.32 10.82
N ALA A 120 -7.02 8.65 10.06
CA ALA A 120 -6.02 9.63 10.46
C ALA A 120 -6.66 11.01 10.69
N ALA A 121 -7.51 11.48 9.77
CA ALA A 121 -8.24 12.74 9.92
C ALA A 121 -9.12 12.76 11.18
N ALA A 122 -9.83 11.66 11.47
CA ALA A 122 -10.64 11.55 12.68
C ALA A 122 -9.79 11.66 13.96
N LYS A 123 -8.61 11.04 14.00
CA LYS A 123 -7.68 11.15 15.14
C LYS A 123 -7.16 12.58 15.33
N VAL A 124 -6.84 13.28 14.25
CA VAL A 124 -6.46 14.70 14.27
C VAL A 124 -7.59 15.56 14.84
N LEU A 125 -8.84 15.31 14.44
CA LEU A 125 -9.99 16.05 14.98
C LEU A 125 -10.15 15.85 16.49
N THR A 126 -9.96 14.62 16.99
CA THR A 126 -9.97 14.35 18.43
C THR A 126 -8.88 15.14 19.18
N LEU A 127 -7.68 15.25 18.61
CA LEU A 127 -6.59 16.06 19.17
C LEU A 127 -6.98 17.55 19.27
N PHE A 128 -7.61 18.11 18.22
CA PHE A 128 -8.04 19.51 18.21
C PHE A 128 -9.16 19.78 19.20
N GLU A 129 -10.12 18.86 19.36
CA GLU A 129 -11.19 19.03 20.34
C GLU A 129 -10.66 18.98 21.78
N ALA A 130 -9.69 18.09 22.07
CA ALA A 130 -9.01 18.08 23.37
C ALA A 130 -8.29 19.42 23.64
N ALA A 131 -7.52 19.94 22.68
CA ALA A 131 -6.81 21.21 22.82
C ALA A 131 -7.77 22.40 23.07
N LYS A 132 -8.91 22.46 22.37
CA LYS A 132 -9.93 23.49 22.60
C LYS A 132 -10.56 23.39 23.98
N ALA A 133 -10.77 22.16 24.48
CA ALA A 133 -11.34 21.95 25.80
C ALA A 133 -10.39 22.46 26.89
N GLU A 134 -9.09 22.16 26.78
CA GLU A 134 -8.05 22.66 27.68
C GLU A 134 -7.99 24.19 27.68
N GLU A 135 -8.03 24.82 26.51
CA GLU A 135 -8.02 26.28 26.40
C GLU A 135 -9.24 26.94 27.09
N ARG A 136 -10.43 26.35 26.97
CA ARG A 136 -11.65 26.86 27.62
C ARG A 136 -11.55 26.80 29.14
N VAL A 137 -10.99 25.71 29.68
CA VAL A 137 -10.77 25.56 31.13
C VAL A 137 -9.79 26.62 31.62
N GLN A 138 -8.67 26.82 30.92
CA GLN A 138 -7.67 27.81 31.31
C GLN A 138 -8.24 29.23 31.34
N ARG A 139 -9.01 29.62 30.31
CA ARG A 139 -9.66 30.94 30.27
C ARG A 139 -10.67 31.15 31.39
N ALA A 140 -11.37 30.09 31.82
CA ALA A 140 -12.32 30.18 32.93
C ALA A 140 -11.61 30.42 34.27
N LEU A 141 -10.45 29.77 34.48
CA LEU A 141 -9.64 29.96 35.68
C LEU A 141 -8.98 31.34 35.74
N GLU A 142 -8.59 31.91 34.60
CA GLU A 142 -7.98 33.25 34.54
C GLU A 142 -9.00 34.40 34.68
N ALA A 143 -10.30 34.10 34.55
CA ALA A 143 -11.38 35.08 34.68
C ALA A 143 -11.93 35.21 36.11
N GLU A 144 -11.41 34.40 37.06
CA GLU A 144 -11.77 34.37 38.49
C GLU A 144 -10.69 35.05 39.34
#